data_AF-A0A259FFJ4-F1
#
_entry.id   AF-A0A259FFJ4-F1
#
_cell.length_a   1.000
_cell.length_b   1.000
_cell.length_c   1.000
_cell.angle_alpha   90.00
_cell.angle_beta   90.00
_cell.angle_gamma   90.00
#
_symmetry.space_group_name_H-M   'P 1'
#
loop_
_entity.id
_entity.type
_entity.pdbx_description
1 polymer ?
#
loop_
_entity_poly.entity_id
_entity_poly.type
_entity_poly.pdbx_seq_one_letter_code
_entity_poly.pdbx_strand_id
1 'polypeptide(L)' 'MEWLLWFSKPENTKPLALIIFFVTFMGIVIYVYGSKKRSQKLESYREIPFLDDETGTKDKQ' A
#
# COMPACT_ATOMS: atom_id res chain seq x y z
N MET A 1 9.64 -33.08 4.22
CA MET A 1 9.10 -32.61 5.52
C MET A 1 10.13 -31.85 6.37
N GLU A 2 11.44 -32.11 6.21
CA GLU A 2 12.53 -31.35 6.86
C GLU A 2 12.45 -29.82 6.67
N TRP A 3 12.06 -29.37 5.46
CA TRP A 3 11.83 -27.96 5.17
C TRP A 3 10.73 -27.33 6.06
N LEU A 4 9.77 -28.14 6.53
CA LEU A 4 8.58 -27.65 7.23
C LEU A 4 8.94 -27.53 8.72
N LEU A 5 9.74 -28.48 9.21
CA LEU A 5 10.36 -28.45 10.53
C LEU A 5 11.36 -27.30 10.68
N TRP A 6 11.94 -26.80 9.59
CA TRP A 6 12.79 -25.61 9.60
C TRP A 6 12.03 -24.35 10.10
N PHE A 7 10.73 -24.20 9.77
CA PHE A 7 9.90 -23.08 10.27
C PHE A 7 9.61 -23.18 11.78
N SER A 8 9.62 -24.39 12.34
CA SER A 8 9.38 -24.62 13.76
C SER A 8 10.60 -24.32 14.64
N LYS A 9 11.77 -24.05 14.05
CA LYS A 9 12.97 -23.68 14.80
C LYS A 9 12.94 -22.19 15.15
N PRO A 10 13.04 -21.82 16.44
CA PRO A 10 12.96 -20.42 16.88
C PRO A 10 14.10 -19.55 16.32
N GLU A 11 15.23 -20.15 15.96
CA GLU A 11 16.36 -19.48 15.29
C GLU A 11 15.98 -18.88 13.93
N ASN A 12 15.04 -19.53 13.22
CA ASN A 12 14.62 -19.12 11.88
C ASN A 12 13.45 -18.14 11.90
N THR A 13 12.83 -17.89 13.05
CA THR A 13 11.67 -16.98 13.17
C THR A 13 12.01 -15.56 12.75
N LYS A 14 13.23 -15.07 13.04
CA LYS A 14 13.67 -13.72 12.67
C LYS A 14 13.78 -13.54 11.14
N PRO A 15 14.57 -14.35 10.40
CA PRO A 15 14.63 -14.22 8.95
C PRO A 15 13.29 -14.54 8.27
N LEU A 16 12.50 -15.47 8.83
CA LEU A 16 11.16 -15.78 8.33
C LEU A 16 10.23 -14.57 8.38
N ALA A 17 10.17 -13.87 9.52
CA ALA A 17 9.36 -12.68 9.67
C ALA A 17 9.76 -11.61 8.64
N LEU A 18 11.07 -11.41 8.43
CA LEU A 18 11.58 -10.45 7.43
C LEU A 18 11.11 -10.80 6.01
N ILE A 19 11.19 -12.07 5.62
CA ILE A 19 10.76 -12.52 4.29
C ILE A 19 9.26 -12.31 4.12
N ILE A 20 8.45 -12.68 5.12
CA ILE A 20 7.00 -12.49 5.08
C ILE A 20 6.68 -11.00 4.96
N PHE A 21 7.23 -10.15 5.83
CA PHE A 21 7.00 -8.71 5.77
C PHE A 21 7.43 -8.10 4.44
N PHE A 22 8.58 -8.52 3.90
CA PHE A 22 9.08 -8.01 2.63
C PHE A 22 8.21 -8.42 1.45
N VAL A 23 7.82 -9.70 1.36
CA VAL A 23 6.95 -10.20 0.27
C VAL A 23 5.55 -9.60 0.40
N THR A 24 5.01 -9.47 1.61
CA THR A 24 3.74 -8.78 1.86
C THR A 24 3.81 -7.33 1.40
N PHE A 25 4.87 -6.60 1.75
CA PHE A 25 5.07 -5.21 1.33
C PHE A 25 5.16 -5.10 -0.20
N MET A 26 6.01 -5.91 -0.84
CA MET A 26 6.12 -5.99 -2.30
C MET A 26 4.78 -6.32 -2.95
N GLY A 27 4.04 -7.27 -2.38
CA GLY A 27 2.71 -7.65 -2.85
C GLY A 27 1.73 -6.48 -2.80
N ILE A 28 1.74 -5.68 -1.74
CA ILE A 28 0.91 -4.47 -1.63
C ILE A 28 1.32 -3.45 -2.69
N VAL A 29 2.62 -3.18 -2.86
CA VAL A 29 3.11 -2.22 -3.87
C VAL A 29 2.70 -2.65 -5.26
N ILE A 30 2.93 -3.92 -5.63
CA ILE A 30 2.54 -4.47 -6.93
C ILE A 30 1.02 -4.45 -7.09
N TYR A 31 0.25 -4.74 -6.03
CA TYR A 31 -1.20 -4.68 -6.08
C TYR A 31 -1.69 -3.23 -6.33
N VAL A 32 -1.18 -2.26 -5.60
CA VAL A 32 -1.61 -0.86 -5.70
C VAL A 32 -1.19 -0.25 -7.04
N TYR A 33 0.08 -0.41 -7.43
CA TYR A 33 0.67 0.28 -8.58
C TYR A 33 0.74 -0.55 -9.86
N GLY A 34 0.63 -1.88 -9.79
CA GLY A 34 0.78 -2.77 -10.94
C GLY A 34 -0.41 -2.75 -11.92
N SER A 35 -1.51 -2.06 -11.60
CA SER A 35 -2.65 -1.93 -12.52
C SER A 35 -2.89 -0.48 -12.92
N LYS A 36 -2.91 -0.23 -14.24
CA LYS A 36 -3.23 1.09 -14.81
C LYS A 36 -4.58 1.64 -14.31
N LYS A 37 -5.60 0.79 -14.13
CA LYS A 37 -6.92 1.21 -13.62
C LYS A 37 -6.86 1.74 -12.19
N ARG A 38 -6.04 1.13 -11.32
CA ARG A 38 -5.91 1.55 -9.91
C ARG A 38 -5.03 2.78 -9.79
N SER A 39 -3.96 2.86 -10.58
CA SER A 39 -3.10 4.04 -10.66
C SER A 39 -3.86 5.28 -11.15
N GLN A 40 -4.72 5.14 -12.18
CA GLN A 40 -5.54 6.26 -12.69
C GLN A 40 -6.48 6.84 -11.63
N LYS A 41 -7.04 5.99 -10.76
CA LYS A 41 -7.88 6.47 -9.65
C LYS A 41 -7.06 7.22 -8.60
N LEU A 42 -5.82 6.80 -8.34
CA LEU A 42 -4.92 7.55 -7.47
C LEU A 42 -4.50 8.89 -8.10
N GLU A 43 -4.27 8.92 -9.41
CA GLU A 43 -3.99 10.15 -10.15
C GLU A 43 -5.19 11.11 -10.18
N SER A 44 -6.44 10.61 -10.17
CA SER A 44 -7.62 11.49 -10.08
C SER A 44 -7.71 12.29 -8.77
N TYR A 45 -6.95 11.90 -7.73
CA TYR A 45 -6.82 12.65 -6.48
C TYR A 45 -5.58 13.57 -6.45
N ARG A 46 -4.84 13.68 -7.56
CA ARG A 46 -3.64 14.52 -7.63
C ARG A 46 -3.97 16.02 -7.54
N GLU A 47 -5.10 16.43 -8.11
CA GLU A 47 -5.57 17.81 -8.18
C GLU A 47 -6.76 18.01 -7.25
N ILE A 48 -6.59 17.65 -5.97
CA ILE A 48 -7.58 18.06 -4.97
C ILE A 48 -7.38 19.57 -4.75
N PRO A 49 -8.38 20.41 -5.03
CA PRO A 49 -8.28 21.84 -4.79
C PRO A 49 -8.01 22.07 -3.30
N PHE A 50 -7.10 23.00 -2.99
CA PHE A 50 -6.94 23.41 -1.60
C PHE A 50 -8.25 24.07 -1.14
N LEU A 51 -8.55 23.96 0.16
CA LEU A 51 -9.71 24.65 0.76
C LEU A 51 -9.71 26.16 0.48
N ASP A 52 -8.52 26.74 0.29
CA ASP A 52 -8.34 28.16 -0.04
C ASP A 52 -8.57 28.47 -1.53
N ASP A 53 -8.50 27.46 -2.40
CA ASP A 53 -8.77 27.56 -3.84
C ASP A 53 -10.28 27.39 -4.17
N GLU A 54 -11.13 27.07 -3.18
CA GLU A 54 -12.59 27.15 -3.30
C GLU A 54 -13.04 28.61 -3.39
N THR A 55 -12.71 29.29 -4.49
CA THR A 55 -13.23 30.61 -4.82
C THR A 55 -14.72 30.49 -5.16
N GLY A 56 -15.60 30.52 -4.16
CA GLY A 56 -16.99 30.92 -4.35
C GLY A 56 -18.10 29.93 -4.01
N THR A 57 -18.01 29.17 -2.91
CA THR A 57 -19.24 28.94 -2.13
C THR A 57 -19.59 30.27 -1.47
N LYS A 58 -20.22 31.12 -2.27
CA LYS A 58 -20.89 32.33 -1.84
C LYS A 58 -21.73 31.98 -0.62
N ASP A 59 -21.54 32.75 0.44
CA ASP A 59 -22.58 33.14 1.36
C ASP A 59 -23.90 33.29 0.58
N LYS A 60 -24.74 32.26 0.62
CA LYS A 60 -26.15 32.38 0.33
C LYS A 60 -26.81 32.58 1.70
N GLN A 61 -26.88 33.87 2.04
CA GLN A 61 -28.00 34.58 2.68
C GLN A 61 -28.80 33.85 3.75
#